data_AF-A0A6N7FA55-F1
#
_entry.id   AF-A0A6N7FA55-F1
#
_cell.length_a   1.000
_cell.length_b   1.000
_cell.length_c   1.000
_cell.angle_alpha   90.00
_cell.angle_beta   90.00
_cell.angle_gamma   90.00
#
_symmetry.space_group_name_H-M   'P 1'
#
loop_
_entity.id
_entity.type
_entity.pdbx_description
1 polymer ?
#
loop_
_entity_poly.entity_id
_entity_poly.type
_entity_poly.pdbx_seq_one_letter_code
_entity_poly.pdbx_strand_id
1 'polypeptide(L)'
;MPDTADARRKDTAVDAVTIQVLRNKVASLVDEMHYHFYRSGYSTIIRESRDFSCVILDARGRLITPPPMFFHGTVYPHFVGRILELYAPEDIRDGDVFVSDHPYEAGVPHVSDMGFVAPILCDGVLIGFSGSIAHKADIGGTNPGSTSANSTEIYHEGLLLPPIKMCEGGEYSTDIERLILANSRQPDLVRGDIRAQIAATRMGVTRMQELGARFGADVVIGAFDAILSGAAEELQAAIRAMPDGVSTATGYMDDDGIDRDLAVKFSVTVTVAGDDIAFDFSESGPQAKGPVNLRPSMVEACVFYSLIGALGPDLHFNDGMRDVVKFVYAPRTVTNAESPAPVSSYQKANLKLVDVILEALAHFTPERAIAGSGSSGSLLVNWQQGGREGHTNLQYEIFASAYGGGAGHDGASMVATHLSNLHITPIEILESEFPCRISEFGIVPDSGGAGEYRGGAAFRRRYELLQDGLVVRRYDRAKFPSTGIMGGADGRPSRFVLVDRDGKEKDVPAAGRFELTAGEGFYLEKAGGGGYGDPSKRDPEAIARDIAEGYVTAEAAKRDYGYEE
;
A
#
# COMPACT_ATOMS: atom_id res chain seq x y z
N MET A 1 -10.06 -52.42 -13.04
CA MET A 1 -10.94 -51.48 -13.74
C MET A 1 -10.16 -50.20 -13.89
N PRO A 2 -9.92 -49.70 -15.12
CA PRO A 2 -9.20 -48.46 -15.32
C PRO A 2 -10.01 -47.28 -14.78
N ASP A 3 -9.25 -46.31 -14.32
CA ASP A 3 -9.62 -45.07 -13.65
C ASP A 3 -10.74 -44.31 -14.37
N THR A 4 -11.86 -44.13 -13.67
CA THR A 4 -13.03 -43.38 -14.17
C THR A 4 -12.96 -41.89 -13.81
N ALA A 5 -11.90 -41.45 -13.11
CA ALA A 5 -11.65 -40.04 -12.83
C ALA A 5 -11.05 -39.30 -14.04
N ASP A 6 -10.18 -39.96 -14.81
CA ASP A 6 -9.49 -39.35 -15.95
C ASP A 6 -10.42 -39.18 -17.18
N ALA A 7 -11.48 -40.00 -17.28
CA ALA A 7 -12.45 -39.92 -18.37
C ALA A 7 -13.54 -38.84 -18.20
N ARG A 8 -13.70 -38.24 -17.01
CA ARG A 8 -14.68 -37.15 -16.78
C ARG A 8 -14.11 -35.74 -16.97
N ARG A 9 -12.78 -35.59 -17.03
CA ARG A 9 -12.12 -34.28 -17.17
C ARG A 9 -12.22 -33.65 -18.56
N LYS A 10 -12.71 -34.37 -19.57
CA LYS A 10 -12.64 -33.93 -20.98
C LYS A 10 -13.87 -33.25 -21.55
N ASP A 11 -15.01 -33.15 -20.83
CA ASP A 11 -16.28 -32.62 -21.38
C ASP A 11 -16.92 -31.46 -20.59
N THR A 12 -16.20 -30.81 -19.67
CA THR A 12 -16.72 -29.68 -18.87
C THR A 12 -15.75 -28.51 -18.77
N ALA A 13 -15.09 -28.14 -19.86
CA ALA A 13 -14.40 -26.85 -19.90
C ALA A 13 -15.47 -25.75 -19.89
N VAL A 14 -15.46 -24.89 -18.86
CA VAL A 14 -16.33 -23.70 -18.81
C VAL A 14 -16.03 -22.86 -20.06
N ASP A 15 -17.07 -22.47 -20.80
CA ASP A 15 -16.87 -21.75 -22.04
C ASP A 15 -16.27 -20.35 -21.81
N ALA A 16 -15.54 -19.84 -22.79
CA ALA A 16 -14.83 -18.56 -22.69
C ALA A 16 -15.76 -17.37 -22.41
N VAL A 17 -17.02 -17.41 -22.87
CA VAL A 17 -17.98 -16.33 -22.62
C VAL A 17 -18.37 -16.33 -21.14
N THR A 18 -18.68 -17.50 -20.57
CA THR A 18 -19.01 -17.63 -19.15
C THR A 18 -17.85 -17.19 -18.26
N ILE A 19 -16.60 -17.55 -18.61
CA ILE A 19 -15.39 -17.10 -17.89
C ILE A 19 -15.32 -15.57 -17.86
N GLN A 20 -15.47 -14.91 -19.00
CA GLN A 20 -15.40 -13.44 -19.09
C GLN A 20 -16.58 -12.77 -18.38
N VAL A 21 -17.79 -13.35 -18.44
CA VAL A 21 -18.95 -12.84 -17.71
C VAL A 21 -18.69 -12.89 -16.20
N LEU A 22 -18.18 -14.00 -15.67
CA LEU A 22 -17.87 -14.12 -14.25
C LEU A 22 -16.73 -13.18 -13.83
N ARG A 23 -15.65 -13.07 -14.61
CA ARG A 23 -14.56 -12.11 -14.37
C ARG A 23 -15.09 -10.68 -14.24
N ASN A 24 -15.88 -10.21 -15.20
CA ASN A 24 -16.43 -8.85 -15.19
C ASN A 24 -17.46 -8.63 -14.06
N LYS A 25 -18.24 -9.65 -13.71
CA LYS A 25 -19.17 -9.60 -12.57
C LYS A 25 -18.44 -9.48 -11.25
N VAL A 26 -17.35 -10.23 -11.06
CA VAL A 26 -16.51 -10.12 -9.87
C VAL A 26 -15.85 -8.75 -9.78
N ALA A 27 -15.28 -8.24 -10.88
CA ALA A 27 -14.69 -6.90 -10.90
C ALA A 27 -15.73 -5.82 -10.52
N SER A 28 -16.93 -5.87 -11.13
CA SER A 28 -18.02 -4.93 -10.82
C SER A 28 -18.49 -5.04 -9.37
N LEU A 29 -18.52 -6.26 -8.82
CA LEU A 29 -18.87 -6.50 -7.41
C LEU A 29 -17.82 -5.90 -6.47
N VAL A 30 -16.54 -6.03 -6.79
CA VAL A 30 -15.46 -5.40 -6.01
C VAL A 30 -15.65 -3.88 -5.99
N ASP A 31 -15.97 -3.24 -7.12
CA ASP A 31 -16.26 -1.80 -7.15
C ASP A 31 -17.50 -1.43 -6.32
N GLU A 32 -18.58 -2.24 -6.37
CA GLU A 32 -19.78 -2.06 -5.52
C GLU A 32 -19.41 -2.13 -4.03
N MET A 33 -18.61 -3.14 -3.64
CA MET A 33 -18.09 -3.30 -2.27
C MET A 33 -17.28 -2.09 -1.82
N HIS A 34 -16.35 -1.63 -2.65
CA HIS A 34 -15.53 -0.46 -2.33
C HIS A 34 -16.38 0.79 -2.15
N TYR A 35 -17.32 1.04 -3.06
CA TYR A 35 -18.18 2.21 -2.98
C TYR A 35 -19.02 2.22 -1.70
N HIS A 36 -19.64 1.09 -1.35
CA HIS A 36 -20.45 1.00 -0.13
C HIS A 36 -19.62 1.09 1.14
N PHE A 37 -18.41 0.52 1.16
CA PHE A 37 -17.53 0.62 2.31
C PHE A 37 -17.05 2.07 2.52
N TYR A 38 -16.59 2.73 1.46
CA TYR A 38 -16.25 4.16 1.48
C TYR A 38 -17.39 5.02 2.05
N ARG A 39 -18.63 4.78 1.60
CA ARG A 39 -19.81 5.54 2.04
C ARG A 39 -20.23 5.26 3.48
N SER A 40 -19.75 4.18 4.09
CA SER A 40 -20.10 3.75 5.46
C SER A 40 -18.93 3.87 6.45
N GLY A 41 -17.76 4.33 6.00
CA GLY A 41 -16.61 4.61 6.86
C GLY A 41 -16.89 5.74 7.86
N TYR A 42 -16.43 5.54 9.09
CA TYR A 42 -16.56 6.51 10.18
C TYR A 42 -15.30 7.37 10.29
N SER A 43 -14.11 6.75 10.21
CA SER A 43 -12.85 7.47 10.26
C SER A 43 -12.56 8.23 8.96
N THR A 44 -11.82 9.34 9.07
CA THR A 44 -11.30 10.06 7.91
C THR A 44 -10.37 9.20 7.05
N ILE A 45 -9.78 8.15 7.64
CA ILE A 45 -8.97 7.14 6.95
C ILE A 45 -9.79 6.41 5.88
N ILE A 46 -10.98 5.93 6.22
CA ILE A 46 -11.85 5.22 5.26
C ILE A 46 -12.65 6.21 4.41
N ARG A 47 -13.22 7.24 5.03
CA ARG A 47 -14.16 8.17 4.39
C ARG A 47 -13.48 9.23 3.51
N GLU A 48 -12.23 9.58 3.77
CA GLU A 48 -11.49 10.57 2.97
C GLU A 48 -10.32 9.91 2.24
N SER A 49 -9.38 9.30 2.96
CA SER A 49 -8.15 8.75 2.37
C SER A 49 -8.37 7.46 1.57
N ARG A 50 -9.45 6.74 1.87
CA ARG A 50 -9.86 5.45 1.30
C ARG A 50 -8.85 4.32 1.54
N ASP A 51 -8.21 4.29 2.70
CA ASP A 51 -7.19 3.28 3.04
C ASP A 51 -7.82 1.91 3.39
N PHE A 52 -8.33 1.24 2.35
CA PHE A 52 -8.95 -0.07 2.43
C PHE A 52 -8.97 -0.79 1.08
N SER A 53 -9.19 -2.10 1.13
CA SER A 53 -9.54 -2.93 -0.02
C SER A 53 -10.71 -3.85 0.30
N CYS A 54 -11.50 -4.17 -0.72
CA CYS A 54 -12.41 -5.31 -0.76
C CYS A 54 -12.04 -6.21 -1.93
N VAL A 55 -12.23 -7.52 -1.77
CA VAL A 55 -11.81 -8.55 -2.73
C VAL A 55 -12.78 -9.73 -2.76
N ILE A 56 -12.74 -10.47 -3.87
CA ILE A 56 -13.29 -11.82 -3.99
C ILE A 56 -12.14 -12.78 -4.30
N LEU A 57 -12.14 -13.92 -3.61
CA LEU A 57 -11.08 -14.91 -3.61
C LEU A 57 -11.64 -16.28 -3.99
N ASP A 58 -10.81 -17.16 -4.55
CA ASP A 58 -11.15 -18.58 -4.69
C ASP A 58 -11.13 -19.31 -3.33
N ALA A 59 -11.47 -20.60 -3.33
CA ALA A 59 -11.51 -21.42 -2.12
C ALA A 59 -10.14 -21.61 -1.43
N ARG A 60 -9.04 -21.22 -2.08
CA ARG A 60 -7.67 -21.22 -1.53
C ARG A 60 -7.20 -19.84 -1.10
N GLY A 61 -8.05 -18.80 -1.21
CA GLY A 61 -7.70 -17.43 -0.88
C GLY A 61 -6.97 -16.67 -1.98
N ARG A 62 -6.92 -17.20 -3.21
CA ARG A 62 -6.29 -16.55 -4.37
C ARG A 62 -7.21 -15.46 -4.91
N LEU A 63 -6.69 -14.25 -5.05
CA LEU A 63 -7.36 -13.10 -5.62
C LEU A 63 -7.77 -13.33 -7.08
N ILE A 64 -9.04 -13.12 -7.40
CA ILE A 64 -9.58 -13.32 -8.76
C ILE A 64 -9.39 -12.08 -9.66
N THR A 65 -9.63 -10.90 -9.10
CA THR A 65 -9.47 -9.60 -9.78
C THR A 65 -8.78 -8.61 -8.84
N PRO A 66 -7.91 -7.74 -9.35
CA PRO A 66 -7.22 -6.77 -8.52
C PRO A 66 -8.21 -5.73 -7.97
N PRO A 67 -8.15 -5.36 -6.68
CA PRO A 67 -8.91 -4.23 -6.16
C PRO A 67 -8.31 -2.90 -6.66
N PRO A 68 -9.09 -1.80 -6.71
CA PRO A 68 -8.59 -0.45 -6.99
C PRO A 68 -7.35 -0.05 -6.19
N MET A 69 -7.26 -0.53 -4.94
CA MET A 69 -6.08 -0.42 -4.09
C MET A 69 -5.40 -1.78 -3.97
N PHE A 70 -4.44 -2.01 -4.86
CA PHE A 70 -3.80 -3.33 -5.05
C PHE A 70 -3.01 -3.85 -3.83
N PHE A 71 -2.39 -2.99 -3.03
CA PHE A 71 -1.31 -3.42 -2.12
C PHE A 71 -1.73 -4.43 -1.04
N HIS A 72 -3.01 -4.46 -0.63
CA HIS A 72 -3.56 -5.49 0.27
C HIS A 72 -3.76 -6.86 -0.40
N GLY A 73 -3.82 -6.91 -1.73
CA GLY A 73 -4.22 -8.08 -2.49
C GLY A 73 -3.38 -9.33 -2.21
N THR A 74 -2.08 -9.17 -2.03
CA THR A 74 -1.14 -10.27 -1.76
C THR A 74 -1.21 -10.81 -0.33
N VAL A 75 -1.96 -10.17 0.58
CA VAL A 75 -2.15 -10.63 1.97
C VAL A 75 -3.11 -11.82 2.04
N TYR A 76 -4.15 -11.82 1.21
CA TYR A 76 -5.28 -12.73 1.36
C TYR A 76 -4.93 -14.22 1.23
N PRO A 77 -4.02 -14.66 0.35
CA PRO A 77 -3.58 -16.07 0.32
C PRO A 77 -2.96 -16.52 1.65
N HIS A 78 -2.18 -15.66 2.31
CA HIS A 78 -1.57 -15.96 3.61
C HIS A 78 -2.65 -16.02 4.71
N PHE A 79 -3.56 -15.05 4.72
CA PHE A 79 -4.61 -15.00 5.75
C PHE A 79 -5.61 -16.17 5.62
N VAL A 80 -6.13 -16.42 4.42
CA VAL A 80 -7.05 -17.54 4.17
C VAL A 80 -6.33 -18.87 4.35
N GLY A 81 -5.08 -19.00 3.89
CA GLY A 81 -4.25 -20.18 4.14
C GLY A 81 -4.16 -20.49 5.63
N ARG A 82 -3.89 -19.47 6.45
CA ARG A 82 -3.85 -19.63 7.92
C ARG A 82 -5.19 -20.04 8.52
N ILE A 83 -6.31 -19.50 8.02
CA ILE A 83 -7.66 -19.93 8.44
C ILE A 83 -7.85 -21.42 8.12
N LEU A 84 -7.50 -21.87 6.91
CA LEU A 84 -7.63 -23.26 6.49
C LEU A 84 -6.72 -24.23 7.26
N GLU A 85 -5.61 -23.75 7.82
CA GLU A 85 -4.76 -24.53 8.74
C GLU A 85 -5.36 -24.66 10.15
N LEU A 86 -6.04 -23.61 10.62
CA LEU A 86 -6.57 -23.52 11.99
C LEU A 86 -7.95 -24.16 12.15
N TYR A 87 -8.77 -24.12 11.11
CA TYR A 87 -10.16 -24.55 11.12
C TYR A 87 -10.36 -25.69 10.15
N ALA A 88 -10.95 -26.79 10.63
CA ALA A 88 -11.33 -27.90 9.76
C ALA A 88 -12.45 -27.45 8.80
N PRO A 89 -12.60 -28.06 7.61
CA PRO A 89 -13.62 -27.68 6.65
C PRO A 89 -15.05 -27.64 7.23
N GLU A 90 -15.36 -28.49 8.20
CA GLU A 90 -16.69 -28.59 8.84
C GLU A 90 -16.95 -27.44 9.84
N ASP A 91 -15.88 -26.74 10.24
CA ASP A 91 -15.92 -25.57 11.11
C ASP A 91 -15.99 -24.26 10.34
N ILE A 92 -15.92 -24.29 9.00
CA ILE A 92 -16.07 -23.11 8.14
C ILE A 92 -17.48 -23.14 7.55
N ARG A 93 -18.36 -22.26 8.05
CA ARG A 93 -19.80 -22.32 7.75
C ARG A 93 -20.33 -21.02 7.17
N ASP A 94 -21.49 -21.11 6.53
CA ASP A 94 -22.21 -19.90 6.09
C ASP A 94 -22.52 -18.99 7.29
N GLY A 95 -22.38 -17.68 7.08
CA GLY A 95 -22.51 -16.68 8.13
C GLY A 95 -21.28 -16.46 9.02
N ASP A 96 -20.23 -17.29 8.91
CA ASP A 96 -18.96 -17.04 9.58
C ASP A 96 -18.28 -15.77 9.02
N VAL A 97 -17.56 -15.04 9.88
CA VAL A 97 -16.66 -13.96 9.47
C VAL A 97 -15.42 -14.03 10.34
N PHE A 98 -14.27 -14.29 9.73
CA PHE A 98 -12.96 -14.30 10.37
C PHE A 98 -12.38 -12.90 10.42
N VAL A 99 -11.60 -12.60 11.46
CA VAL A 99 -10.89 -11.33 11.67
C VAL A 99 -9.45 -11.60 12.11
N SER A 100 -8.52 -10.75 11.67
CA SER A 100 -7.16 -10.68 12.21
C SER A 100 -6.52 -9.34 11.87
N ASP A 101 -5.62 -8.86 12.73
CA ASP A 101 -4.69 -7.77 12.47
C ASP A 101 -3.22 -8.19 12.68
N HIS A 102 -2.96 -9.50 12.85
CA HIS A 102 -1.66 -9.99 13.27
C HIS A 102 -0.70 -10.17 12.07
N PRO A 103 0.37 -9.37 11.92
CA PRO A 103 1.22 -9.41 10.71
C PRO A 103 1.98 -10.73 10.52
N TYR A 104 2.38 -11.37 11.62
CA TYR A 104 3.09 -12.65 11.59
C TYR A 104 2.20 -13.89 11.41
N GLU A 105 0.94 -13.86 11.87
CA GLU A 105 0.03 -15.00 11.71
C GLU A 105 -0.82 -14.90 10.45
N ALA A 106 -1.40 -13.73 10.16
CA ALA A 106 -2.30 -13.51 9.03
C ALA A 106 -1.62 -12.88 7.81
N GLY A 107 -0.38 -12.41 7.94
CA GLY A 107 0.34 -11.75 6.85
C GLY A 107 -0.13 -10.33 6.55
N VAL A 108 -0.98 -9.72 7.40
CA VAL A 108 -1.42 -8.33 7.21
C VAL A 108 -0.25 -7.33 7.28
N PRO A 109 -0.34 -6.15 6.65
CA PRO A 109 0.80 -5.24 6.52
C PRO A 109 1.36 -4.74 7.86
N HIS A 110 0.47 -4.33 8.75
CA HIS A 110 0.77 -3.96 10.13
C HIS A 110 -0.46 -4.13 11.02
N VAL A 111 -0.27 -3.98 12.33
CA VAL A 111 -1.33 -4.15 13.34
C VAL A 111 -2.54 -3.23 13.16
N SER A 112 -2.38 -2.10 12.47
CA SER A 112 -3.50 -1.19 12.27
C SER A 112 -4.32 -1.52 11.03
N ASP A 113 -3.89 -2.46 10.19
CA ASP A 113 -4.64 -2.97 9.04
C ASP A 113 -5.34 -4.26 9.47
N MET A 114 -6.66 -4.17 9.66
CA MET A 114 -7.47 -5.29 10.11
C MET A 114 -8.19 -5.95 8.94
N GLY A 115 -7.92 -7.24 8.75
CA GLY A 115 -8.53 -8.06 7.72
C GLY A 115 -9.79 -8.77 8.22
N PHE A 116 -10.78 -8.86 7.34
CA PHE A 116 -12.00 -9.64 7.51
C PHE A 116 -12.20 -10.54 6.29
N VAL A 117 -12.52 -11.81 6.53
CA VAL A 117 -12.75 -12.80 5.47
C VAL A 117 -13.99 -13.64 5.83
N ALA A 118 -14.91 -13.80 4.89
CA ALA A 118 -16.10 -14.62 5.05
C ALA A 118 -16.18 -15.69 3.94
N PRO A 119 -16.47 -16.96 4.28
CA PRO A 119 -16.59 -18.02 3.29
C PRO A 119 -17.84 -17.82 2.43
N ILE A 120 -17.75 -18.26 1.17
CA ILE A 120 -18.83 -18.24 0.20
C ILE A 120 -19.19 -19.69 -0.10
N LEU A 121 -20.36 -20.13 0.38
CA LEU A 121 -20.86 -21.48 0.13
C LEU A 121 -22.00 -21.46 -0.89
N CYS A 122 -21.98 -22.40 -1.83
CA CYS A 122 -23.07 -22.67 -2.77
C CYS A 122 -23.46 -24.14 -2.64
N ASP A 123 -24.69 -24.44 -2.23
CA ASP A 123 -25.18 -25.81 -1.98
C ASP A 123 -24.24 -26.64 -1.06
N GLY A 124 -23.67 -25.99 -0.05
CA GLY A 124 -22.73 -26.60 0.90
C GLY A 124 -21.29 -26.74 0.39
N VAL A 125 -21.01 -26.33 -0.85
CA VAL A 125 -19.66 -26.32 -1.43
C VAL A 125 -19.02 -24.96 -1.22
N LEU A 126 -17.82 -24.91 -0.64
CA LEU A 126 -17.01 -23.70 -0.55
C LEU A 126 -16.50 -23.31 -1.95
N ILE A 127 -17.05 -22.25 -2.52
CA ILE A 127 -16.65 -21.76 -3.84
C ILE A 127 -15.60 -20.63 -3.77
N GLY A 128 -15.45 -19.99 -2.61
CA GLY A 128 -14.51 -18.90 -2.44
C GLY A 128 -14.66 -18.16 -1.12
N PHE A 129 -14.02 -16.99 -1.03
CA PHE A 129 -14.14 -16.08 0.10
C PHE A 129 -14.38 -14.65 -0.37
N SER A 130 -15.13 -13.89 0.42
CA SER A 130 -15.20 -12.43 0.32
C SER A 130 -14.29 -11.84 1.38
N GLY A 131 -13.49 -10.83 1.02
CA GLY A 131 -12.49 -10.28 1.92
C GLY A 131 -12.47 -8.75 1.93
N SER A 132 -12.00 -8.17 3.03
CA SER A 132 -11.66 -6.76 3.11
C SER A 132 -10.53 -6.51 4.11
N ILE A 133 -9.69 -5.52 3.86
CA ILE A 133 -8.65 -5.05 4.78
C ILE A 133 -8.77 -3.53 4.85
N ALA A 134 -8.69 -2.95 6.05
CA ALA A 134 -8.81 -1.51 6.24
C ALA A 134 -8.01 -1.05 7.44
N HIS A 135 -7.41 0.12 7.30
CA HIS A 135 -6.67 0.75 8.37
C HIS A 135 -7.64 1.30 9.45
N LYS A 136 -7.39 0.93 10.71
CA LYS A 136 -8.13 1.38 11.90
C LYS A 136 -7.48 2.61 12.51
N ALA A 137 -8.33 3.53 12.96
CA ALA A 137 -7.90 4.81 13.51
C ALA A 137 -7.02 4.68 14.76
N ASP A 138 -7.23 3.66 15.60
CA ASP A 138 -6.40 3.32 16.77
C ASP A 138 -6.78 1.92 17.27
N ILE A 139 -5.81 1.04 17.49
CA ILE A 139 -5.95 -0.29 18.11
C ILE A 139 -4.97 -0.46 19.29
N GLY A 140 -4.58 0.64 19.92
CA GLY A 140 -3.70 0.67 21.09
C GLY A 140 -2.23 0.94 20.77
N GLY A 141 -1.34 0.36 21.56
CA GLY A 141 0.11 0.54 21.41
C GLY A 141 0.64 1.78 22.12
N THR A 142 1.93 2.06 21.92
CA THR A 142 2.69 3.11 22.64
C THR A 142 2.36 4.54 22.21
N ASN A 143 1.82 4.71 21.00
CA ASN A 143 1.44 6.00 20.46
C ASN A 143 -0.06 6.00 20.13
N PRO A 144 -0.76 7.15 20.26
CA PRO A 144 -2.08 7.30 19.67
C PRO A 144 -2.05 6.94 18.19
N GLY A 145 -3.16 6.36 17.71
CA GLY A 145 -3.37 5.89 16.35
C GLY A 145 -2.60 4.66 15.93
N SER A 146 -1.92 3.97 16.87
CA SER A 146 -1.18 2.72 16.61
C SER A 146 -0.09 2.83 15.55
N THR A 147 0.28 4.07 15.21
CA THR A 147 1.24 4.39 14.17
C THR A 147 2.51 4.92 14.80
N SER A 148 3.45 4.01 15.03
CA SER A 148 4.68 4.32 15.76
C SER A 148 5.83 4.64 14.82
N ALA A 149 6.62 5.66 15.16
CA ALA A 149 7.90 5.97 14.51
C ALA A 149 9.09 5.33 15.25
N ASN A 150 8.85 4.72 16.41
CA ASN A 150 9.87 4.36 17.39
C ASN A 150 9.53 3.06 18.16
N SER A 151 8.71 2.18 17.58
CA SER A 151 8.52 0.84 18.13
C SER A 151 9.79 0.01 17.94
N THR A 152 10.15 -0.77 18.96
CA THR A 152 11.29 -1.70 18.92
C THR A 152 10.84 -3.16 18.91
N GLU A 153 9.56 -3.40 19.15
CA GLU A 153 8.93 -4.70 19.06
C GLU A 153 7.46 -4.56 18.65
N ILE A 154 6.90 -5.61 18.05
CA ILE A 154 5.53 -5.65 17.53
C ILE A 154 4.47 -5.33 18.62
N TYR A 155 4.74 -5.69 19.87
CA TYR A 155 3.84 -5.43 21.00
C TYR A 155 3.71 -3.93 21.33
N HIS A 156 4.65 -3.10 20.88
CA HIS A 156 4.53 -1.64 21.01
C HIS A 156 3.55 -1.02 20.02
N GLU A 157 3.14 -1.77 19.00
CA GLU A 157 2.35 -1.25 17.88
C GLU A 157 0.85 -1.34 18.13
N GLY A 158 0.39 -2.27 18.97
CA GLY A 158 -1.00 -2.34 19.42
C GLY A 158 -1.48 -3.76 19.68
N LEU A 159 -2.81 -3.94 19.65
CA LEU A 159 -3.44 -5.25 19.79
C LEU A 159 -2.92 -6.21 18.71
N LEU A 160 -2.69 -7.46 19.11
CA LEU A 160 -2.39 -8.56 18.20
C LEU A 160 -3.51 -9.58 18.27
N LEU A 161 -4.38 -9.52 17.28
CA LEU A 161 -5.54 -10.39 17.12
C LEU A 161 -5.20 -11.50 16.12
N PRO A 162 -4.95 -12.73 16.57
CA PRO A 162 -4.76 -13.86 15.66
C PRO A 162 -6.04 -14.13 14.85
N PRO A 163 -5.98 -14.93 13.77
CA PRO A 163 -7.18 -15.35 13.04
C PRO A 163 -8.21 -16.01 13.95
N ILE A 164 -9.34 -15.32 14.15
CA ILE A 164 -10.46 -15.80 14.96
C ILE A 164 -11.80 -15.47 14.29
N LYS A 165 -12.88 -16.14 14.68
CA LYS A 165 -14.24 -15.83 14.23
C LYS A 165 -14.81 -14.61 14.96
N MET A 166 -14.99 -13.50 14.24
CA MET A 166 -15.79 -12.36 14.70
C MET A 166 -17.29 -12.65 14.63
N CYS A 167 -17.71 -13.40 13.61
CA CYS A 167 -19.07 -13.94 13.52
C CYS A 167 -18.99 -15.45 13.36
N GLU A 168 -19.85 -16.18 14.08
CA GLU A 168 -19.99 -17.63 13.97
C GLU A 168 -21.43 -17.99 13.61
N GLY A 169 -21.65 -18.61 12.45
CA GLY A 169 -23.00 -18.96 11.96
C GLY A 169 -23.94 -17.76 11.86
N GLY A 170 -23.42 -16.55 11.62
CA GLY A 170 -24.16 -15.30 11.59
C GLY A 170 -24.27 -14.58 12.94
N GLU A 171 -23.92 -15.22 14.06
CA GLU A 171 -23.93 -14.61 15.39
C GLU A 171 -22.67 -13.76 15.61
N TYR A 172 -22.86 -12.48 15.96
CA TYR A 172 -21.77 -11.51 16.17
C TYR A 172 -21.19 -11.62 17.58
N SER A 173 -19.87 -11.77 17.70
CA SER A 173 -19.19 -11.86 18.99
C SER A 173 -19.00 -10.50 19.65
N THR A 174 -19.85 -10.20 20.62
CA THR A 174 -19.73 -8.96 21.43
C THR A 174 -18.49 -8.97 22.31
N ASP A 175 -17.97 -10.12 22.70
CA ASP A 175 -16.78 -10.18 23.56
C ASP A 175 -15.49 -9.90 22.78
N ILE A 176 -15.39 -10.33 21.52
CA ILE A 176 -14.29 -9.94 20.64
C ILE A 176 -14.34 -8.44 20.34
N GLU A 177 -15.53 -7.91 20.01
CA GLU A 177 -15.72 -6.45 19.84
C GLU A 177 -15.24 -5.72 21.10
N ARG A 178 -15.69 -6.12 22.29
CA ARG A 178 -15.28 -5.50 23.56
C ARG A 178 -13.77 -5.55 23.78
N LEU A 179 -13.10 -6.64 23.44
CA LEU A 179 -11.65 -6.78 23.58
C LEU A 179 -10.91 -5.81 22.64
N ILE A 180 -11.34 -5.71 21.38
CA ILE A 180 -10.75 -4.77 20.43
C ILE A 180 -10.94 -3.33 20.91
N LEU A 181 -12.18 -2.99 21.29
CA LEU A 181 -12.53 -1.62 21.69
C LEU A 181 -11.88 -1.20 23.00
N ALA A 182 -11.65 -2.13 23.94
CA ALA A 182 -10.95 -1.83 25.19
C ALA A 182 -9.47 -1.43 24.99
N ASN A 183 -8.89 -1.76 23.84
CA ASN A 183 -7.52 -1.41 23.49
C ASN A 183 -7.43 -0.14 22.62
N SER A 184 -8.55 0.48 22.26
CA SER A 184 -8.56 1.67 21.40
C SER A 184 -8.78 2.96 22.17
N ARG A 185 -8.09 4.02 21.76
CA ARG A 185 -8.37 5.41 22.17
C ARG A 185 -9.57 6.01 21.43
N GLN A 186 -10.02 5.37 20.35
CA GLN A 186 -11.12 5.82 19.49
C GLN A 186 -12.17 4.70 19.29
N PRO A 187 -12.73 4.12 20.37
CA PRO A 187 -13.54 2.90 20.29
C PRO A 187 -14.80 3.06 19.42
N ASP A 188 -15.43 4.24 19.40
CA ASP A 188 -16.65 4.44 18.61
C ASP A 188 -16.37 4.46 17.11
N LEU A 189 -15.26 5.07 16.68
CA LEU A 189 -14.81 5.03 15.28
C LEU A 189 -14.44 3.62 14.86
N VAL A 190 -13.65 2.92 15.69
CA VAL A 190 -13.24 1.54 15.42
C VAL A 190 -14.47 0.63 15.30
N ARG A 191 -15.46 0.79 16.18
CA ARG A 191 -16.72 0.04 16.11
C ARG A 191 -17.45 0.29 14.80
N GLY A 192 -17.59 1.57 14.41
CA GLY A 192 -18.24 1.96 13.15
C GLY A 192 -17.55 1.33 11.94
N ASP A 193 -16.22 1.47 11.87
CA ASP A 193 -15.40 0.95 10.77
C ASP A 193 -15.41 -0.59 10.71
N ILE A 194 -15.38 -1.30 11.85
CA ILE A 194 -15.50 -2.77 11.89
C ILE A 194 -16.86 -3.21 11.34
N ARG A 195 -17.95 -2.58 11.76
CA ARG A 195 -19.30 -2.94 11.31
C ARG A 195 -19.50 -2.64 9.83
N ALA A 196 -19.00 -1.51 9.36
CA ALA A 196 -18.99 -1.15 7.94
C ALA A 196 -18.21 -2.19 7.11
N GLN A 197 -17.05 -2.62 7.59
CA GLN A 197 -16.21 -3.60 6.92
C GLN A 197 -16.85 -5.00 6.86
N ILE A 198 -17.48 -5.44 7.95
CA ILE A 198 -18.24 -6.71 7.97
C ILE A 198 -19.42 -6.64 6.99
N ALA A 199 -20.12 -5.51 6.92
CA ALA A 199 -21.23 -5.33 5.99
C ALA A 199 -20.77 -5.42 4.52
N ALA A 200 -19.66 -4.73 4.17
CA ALA A 200 -19.07 -4.82 2.84
C ALA A 200 -18.62 -6.25 2.50
N THR A 201 -17.99 -6.94 3.44
CA THR A 201 -17.55 -8.34 3.28
C THR A 201 -18.75 -9.27 3.05
N ARG A 202 -19.82 -9.13 3.84
CA ARG A 202 -21.06 -9.93 3.68
C ARG A 202 -21.78 -9.65 2.37
N MET A 203 -21.74 -8.42 1.87
CA MET A 203 -22.30 -8.10 0.56
C MET A 203 -21.63 -8.92 -0.55
N GLY A 204 -20.30 -9.06 -0.52
CA GLY A 204 -19.57 -9.93 -1.45
C GLY A 204 -20.02 -11.39 -1.36
N VAL A 205 -20.27 -11.90 -0.14
CA VAL A 205 -20.81 -13.26 0.07
C VAL A 205 -22.17 -13.42 -0.60
N THR A 206 -23.13 -12.54 -0.27
CA THR A 206 -24.50 -12.61 -0.82
C THR A 206 -24.51 -12.56 -2.34
N ARG A 207 -23.75 -11.63 -2.93
CA ARG A 207 -23.69 -11.47 -4.39
C ARG A 207 -23.04 -12.66 -5.07
N MET A 208 -22.00 -13.23 -4.50
CA MET A 208 -21.38 -14.45 -5.04
C MET A 208 -22.26 -15.68 -4.86
N GLN A 209 -23.05 -15.78 -3.79
CA GLN A 209 -24.06 -16.82 -3.62
C GLN A 209 -25.16 -16.72 -4.70
N GLU A 210 -25.60 -15.51 -5.06
CA GLU A 210 -26.53 -15.29 -6.19
C GLU A 210 -25.92 -15.78 -7.51
N LEU A 211 -24.62 -15.57 -7.74
CA LEU A 211 -23.91 -16.11 -8.91
C LEU A 211 -23.78 -17.64 -8.85
N GLY A 212 -23.45 -18.18 -7.68
CA GLY A 212 -23.40 -19.63 -7.42
C GLY A 212 -24.74 -20.30 -7.73
N ALA A 213 -25.85 -19.76 -7.23
CA ALA A 213 -27.19 -20.28 -7.51
C ALA A 213 -27.58 -20.22 -8.99
N ARG A 214 -27.07 -19.21 -9.73
CA ARG A 214 -27.37 -19.04 -11.15
C ARG A 214 -26.53 -19.94 -12.06
N PHE A 215 -25.25 -20.08 -11.78
CA PHE A 215 -24.29 -20.77 -12.66
C PHE A 215 -23.93 -22.18 -12.17
N GLY A 216 -24.14 -22.47 -10.88
CA GLY A 216 -23.70 -23.69 -10.21
C GLY A 216 -22.27 -23.57 -9.66
N ALA A 217 -22.00 -24.26 -8.54
CA ALA A 217 -20.71 -24.23 -7.87
C ALA A 217 -19.54 -24.65 -8.78
N ASP A 218 -19.71 -25.76 -9.50
CA ASP A 218 -18.67 -26.31 -10.40
C ASP A 218 -18.27 -25.32 -11.51
N VAL A 219 -19.24 -24.58 -12.05
CA VAL A 219 -18.99 -23.58 -13.11
C VAL A 219 -18.24 -22.37 -12.55
N VAL A 220 -18.61 -21.89 -11.35
CA VAL A 220 -17.91 -20.77 -10.72
C VAL A 220 -16.47 -21.15 -10.37
N ILE A 221 -16.26 -22.31 -9.75
CA ILE A 221 -14.92 -22.82 -9.42
C ILE A 221 -14.08 -22.99 -10.70
N GLY A 222 -14.63 -23.65 -11.72
CA GLY A 222 -13.94 -23.87 -12.99
C GLY A 222 -13.59 -22.55 -13.71
N ALA A 223 -14.45 -21.54 -13.62
CA ALA A 223 -14.16 -20.21 -14.16
C ALA A 223 -13.05 -19.50 -13.37
N PHE A 224 -13.05 -19.58 -12.04
CA PHE A 224 -11.97 -19.02 -11.22
C PHE A 224 -10.62 -19.66 -11.54
N ASP A 225 -10.57 -20.98 -11.66
CA ASP A 225 -9.35 -21.67 -12.07
C ASP A 225 -8.88 -21.23 -13.46
N ALA A 226 -9.79 -21.11 -14.44
CA ALA A 226 -9.42 -20.62 -15.77
C ALA A 226 -8.96 -19.14 -15.78
N ILE A 227 -9.54 -18.28 -14.95
CA ILE A 227 -9.11 -16.86 -14.80
C ILE A 227 -7.70 -16.79 -14.25
N LEU A 228 -7.38 -17.61 -13.24
CA LEU A 228 -6.08 -17.63 -12.59
C LEU A 228 -5.01 -18.24 -13.52
N SER A 229 -5.31 -19.38 -14.15
CA SER A 229 -4.40 -19.99 -15.13
C SER A 229 -4.12 -19.07 -16.31
N GLY A 230 -5.14 -18.37 -16.85
CA GLY A 230 -4.94 -17.42 -17.93
C GLY A 230 -3.99 -16.28 -17.57
N ALA A 231 -4.08 -15.74 -16.36
CA ALA A 231 -3.15 -14.69 -15.91
C ALA A 231 -1.72 -15.20 -15.71
N ALA A 232 -1.55 -16.45 -15.27
CA ALA A 232 -0.24 -17.09 -15.20
C ALA A 232 0.39 -17.24 -16.61
N GLU A 233 -0.40 -17.68 -17.59
CA GLU A 233 0.02 -17.80 -18.99
C GLU A 233 0.36 -16.45 -19.62
N GLU A 234 -0.44 -15.41 -19.36
CA GLU A 234 -0.20 -14.04 -19.79
C GLU A 234 1.13 -13.50 -19.23
N LEU A 235 1.38 -13.68 -17.93
CA LEU A 235 2.63 -13.24 -17.32
C LEU A 235 3.84 -14.03 -17.84
N GLN A 236 3.73 -15.35 -17.97
CA GLN A 236 4.80 -16.16 -18.58
C GLN A 236 5.12 -15.72 -20.00
N ALA A 237 4.10 -15.41 -20.81
CA ALA A 237 4.31 -14.91 -22.16
C ALA A 237 5.06 -13.57 -22.17
N ALA A 238 4.75 -12.68 -21.23
CA ALA A 238 5.45 -11.41 -21.07
C ALA A 238 6.90 -11.60 -20.57
N ILE A 239 7.13 -12.51 -19.63
CA ILE A 239 8.49 -12.85 -19.15
C ILE A 239 9.35 -13.40 -20.30
N ARG A 240 8.82 -14.28 -21.16
CA ARG A 240 9.55 -14.82 -22.33
C ARG A 240 10.02 -13.75 -23.32
N ALA A 241 9.39 -12.59 -23.33
CA ALA A 241 9.78 -11.49 -24.20
C ALA A 241 10.94 -10.67 -23.61
N MET A 242 11.23 -10.80 -22.32
CA MET A 242 12.40 -10.19 -21.68
C MET A 242 13.69 -10.91 -22.12
N PRO A 243 14.83 -10.22 -22.18
CA PRO A 243 16.10 -10.89 -22.37
C PRO A 243 16.47 -11.71 -21.12
N ASP A 244 17.01 -12.92 -21.32
CA ASP A 244 17.61 -13.69 -20.24
C ASP A 244 18.78 -12.92 -19.60
N GLY A 245 18.93 -13.04 -18.28
CA GLY A 245 20.01 -12.38 -17.58
C GLY A 245 19.82 -12.28 -16.07
N VAL A 246 20.78 -11.60 -15.44
CA VAL A 246 20.80 -11.34 -14.00
C VAL A 246 21.08 -9.86 -13.77
N SER A 247 20.25 -9.22 -12.95
CA SER A 247 20.40 -7.81 -12.56
C SER A 247 20.27 -7.68 -11.05
N THR A 248 21.15 -6.90 -10.44
CA THR A 248 21.12 -6.62 -8.99
C THR A 248 21.02 -5.13 -8.76
N ALA A 249 20.11 -4.72 -7.89
CA ALA A 249 20.00 -3.35 -7.41
C ALA A 249 20.07 -3.30 -5.88
N THR A 250 20.53 -2.17 -5.36
CA THR A 250 20.63 -1.91 -3.92
C THR A 250 20.30 -0.46 -3.64
N GLY A 251 19.37 -0.24 -2.71
CA GLY A 251 18.97 1.09 -2.27
C GLY A 251 18.91 1.21 -0.76
N TYR A 252 18.94 2.46 -0.30
CA TYR A 252 18.98 2.79 1.12
C TYR A 252 17.82 3.69 1.51
N MET A 253 17.16 3.35 2.62
CA MET A 253 16.25 4.23 3.35
C MET A 253 17.04 4.96 4.45
N ASP A 254 16.60 6.15 4.85
CA ASP A 254 17.34 7.05 5.75
C ASP A 254 17.76 6.42 7.08
N ASP A 255 16.80 5.85 7.80
CA ASP A 255 16.95 5.15 9.08
C ASP A 255 15.67 4.39 9.46
N ASP A 256 15.76 3.57 10.51
CA ASP A 256 14.64 2.80 11.05
C ASP A 256 13.81 3.54 12.11
N GLY A 257 14.16 4.78 12.45
CA GLY A 257 13.50 5.55 13.52
C GLY A 257 14.08 5.33 14.93
N ILE A 258 14.95 4.34 15.11
CA ILE A 258 15.65 4.01 16.37
C ILE A 258 17.15 4.32 16.22
N ASP A 259 17.82 3.61 15.31
CA ASP A 259 19.23 3.81 14.98
C ASP A 259 19.34 4.90 13.90
N ARG A 260 19.21 6.17 14.32
CA ARG A 260 19.09 7.34 13.43
C ARG A 260 20.28 7.60 12.52
N ASP A 261 21.43 7.00 12.78
CA ASP A 261 22.64 7.18 11.96
C ASP A 261 22.91 6.00 11.03
N LEU A 262 22.06 4.97 11.05
CA LEU A 262 22.22 3.76 10.26
C LEU A 262 21.16 3.68 9.17
N ALA A 263 21.61 3.73 7.91
CA ALA A 263 20.76 3.53 6.75
C ALA A 263 20.26 2.07 6.67
N VAL A 264 19.03 1.89 6.20
CA VAL A 264 18.42 0.56 6.04
C VAL A 264 18.58 0.11 4.59
N LYS A 265 19.32 -0.99 4.39
CA LYS A 265 19.64 -1.54 3.06
C LYS A 265 18.51 -2.45 2.55
N PHE A 266 18.04 -2.17 1.34
CA PHE A 266 17.19 -3.07 0.54
C PHE A 266 17.98 -3.52 -0.69
N SER A 267 17.91 -4.80 -1.02
CA SER A 267 18.60 -5.37 -2.18
C SER A 267 17.76 -6.46 -2.82
N VAL A 268 17.81 -6.52 -4.15
CA VAL A 268 17.20 -7.58 -4.94
C VAL A 268 18.13 -7.99 -6.05
N THR A 269 18.22 -9.30 -6.29
CA THR A 269 18.76 -9.86 -7.52
C THR A 269 17.63 -10.49 -8.31
N VAL A 270 17.40 -9.99 -9.52
CA VAL A 270 16.40 -10.50 -10.47
C VAL A 270 17.11 -11.39 -11.48
N THR A 271 16.62 -12.62 -11.64
CA THR A 271 17.10 -13.58 -12.64
C THR A 271 15.96 -13.92 -13.58
N VAL A 272 16.16 -13.72 -14.88
CA VAL A 272 15.24 -14.12 -15.96
C VAL A 272 15.90 -15.23 -16.76
N ALA A 273 15.18 -16.34 -16.94
CA ALA A 273 15.64 -17.49 -17.72
C ALA A 273 14.45 -18.15 -18.44
N GLY A 274 14.28 -17.87 -19.73
CA GLY A 274 13.15 -18.37 -20.50
C GLY A 274 11.82 -17.77 -20.05
N ASP A 275 10.90 -18.58 -19.54
CA ASP A 275 9.63 -18.15 -18.92
C ASP A 275 9.66 -18.06 -17.39
N ASP A 276 10.82 -18.31 -16.77
CA ASP A 276 10.98 -18.22 -15.32
C ASP A 276 11.59 -16.88 -14.90
N ILE A 277 11.05 -16.29 -13.83
CA ILE A 277 11.64 -15.13 -13.16
C ILE A 277 11.77 -15.39 -11.65
N ALA A 278 12.92 -15.02 -11.10
CA ALA A 278 13.20 -15.10 -9.67
C ALA A 278 13.64 -13.76 -9.10
N PHE A 279 13.10 -13.42 -7.92
CA PHE A 279 13.48 -12.26 -7.11
C PHE A 279 14.13 -12.75 -5.81
N ASP A 280 15.43 -12.50 -5.68
CA ASP A 280 16.21 -12.87 -4.49
C ASP A 280 16.53 -11.65 -3.63
N PHE A 281 15.96 -11.64 -2.42
CA PHE A 281 16.12 -10.59 -1.43
C PHE A 281 17.12 -10.94 -0.32
N SER A 282 17.85 -12.05 -0.45
CA SER A 282 18.74 -12.58 0.60
C SER A 282 19.85 -11.61 1.02
N GLU A 283 20.24 -10.70 0.13
CA GLU A 283 21.25 -9.66 0.37
C GLU A 283 20.69 -8.35 0.97
N SER A 284 19.39 -8.30 1.28
CA SER A 284 18.81 -7.20 2.05
C SER A 284 19.38 -7.13 3.47
N GLY A 285 19.35 -5.95 4.07
CA GLY A 285 19.90 -5.72 5.41
C GLY A 285 19.24 -6.58 6.49
N PRO A 286 19.89 -6.76 7.65
CA PRO A 286 19.29 -7.44 8.79
C PRO A 286 18.00 -6.73 9.21
N GLN A 287 17.03 -7.46 9.75
CA GLN A 287 15.80 -6.85 10.28
C GLN A 287 16.14 -5.69 11.21
N ALA A 288 15.49 -4.55 10.98
CA ALA A 288 15.73 -3.31 11.69
C ALA A 288 15.21 -3.41 13.13
N LYS A 289 15.79 -2.61 14.03
CA LYS A 289 15.24 -2.47 15.39
C LYS A 289 13.91 -1.73 15.36
N GLY A 290 13.82 -0.70 14.51
CA GLY A 290 12.64 0.12 14.31
C GLY A 290 11.60 -0.46 13.35
N PRO A 291 10.42 0.18 13.21
CA PRO A 291 9.19 -0.40 12.65
C PRO A 291 9.16 -0.51 11.12
N VAL A 292 10.30 -0.59 10.45
CA VAL A 292 10.44 -0.48 8.99
C VAL A 292 10.62 -1.84 8.31
N ASN A 293 10.35 -2.90 9.05
CA ASN A 293 10.45 -4.27 8.58
C ASN A 293 9.23 -4.66 7.74
N LEU A 294 9.45 -5.55 6.78
CA LEU A 294 8.43 -6.09 5.90
C LEU A 294 8.22 -7.59 6.17
N ARG A 295 6.98 -8.02 5.94
CA ARG A 295 6.62 -9.44 5.81
C ARG A 295 6.53 -9.83 4.34
N PRO A 296 6.69 -11.12 3.99
CA PRO A 296 6.70 -11.60 2.60
C PRO A 296 5.51 -11.13 1.76
N SER A 297 4.29 -11.09 2.33
CA SER A 297 3.09 -10.57 1.66
C SER A 297 3.30 -9.16 1.09
N MET A 298 4.01 -8.28 1.79
CA MET A 298 4.30 -6.91 1.36
C MET A 298 5.43 -6.84 0.33
N VAL A 299 6.41 -7.73 0.42
CA VAL A 299 7.45 -7.84 -0.62
C VAL A 299 6.85 -8.33 -1.94
N GLU A 300 5.93 -9.30 -1.87
CA GLU A 300 5.18 -9.77 -3.03
C GLU A 300 4.38 -8.64 -3.70
N ALA A 301 3.71 -7.78 -2.92
CA ALA A 301 3.01 -6.61 -3.46
C ALA A 301 3.97 -5.69 -4.23
N CYS A 302 5.17 -5.45 -3.68
CA CYS A 302 6.20 -4.66 -4.35
C CYS A 302 6.65 -5.31 -5.68
N VAL A 303 6.87 -6.63 -5.67
CA VAL A 303 7.29 -7.38 -6.87
C VAL A 303 6.22 -7.34 -7.95
N PHE A 304 4.97 -7.68 -7.65
CA PHE A 304 3.93 -7.72 -8.68
C PHE A 304 3.59 -6.33 -9.21
N TYR A 305 3.59 -5.30 -8.36
CA TYR A 305 3.45 -3.92 -8.79
C TYR A 305 4.54 -3.54 -9.79
N SER A 306 5.81 -3.77 -9.43
CA SER A 306 6.94 -3.38 -10.27
C SER A 306 7.03 -4.21 -11.55
N LEU A 307 6.80 -5.53 -11.45
CA LEU A 307 6.87 -6.45 -12.58
C LEU A 307 5.81 -6.13 -13.64
N ILE A 308 4.56 -5.90 -13.23
CA ILE A 308 3.48 -5.52 -14.15
C ILE A 308 3.78 -4.16 -14.78
N GLY A 309 4.19 -3.17 -14.00
CA GLY A 309 4.57 -1.85 -14.52
C GLY A 309 5.72 -1.92 -15.56
N ALA A 310 6.71 -2.77 -15.30
CA ALA A 310 7.85 -2.99 -16.18
C ALA A 310 7.51 -3.78 -17.45
N LEU A 311 6.50 -4.65 -17.42
CA LEU A 311 6.10 -5.47 -18.57
C LEU A 311 5.03 -4.82 -19.45
N GLY A 312 4.09 -4.08 -18.86
CA GLY A 312 3.12 -3.28 -19.61
C GLY A 312 1.72 -3.18 -18.99
N PRO A 313 0.91 -2.21 -19.48
CA PRO A 313 -0.39 -1.88 -18.89
C PRO A 313 -1.49 -2.91 -19.18
N ASP A 314 -1.26 -3.85 -20.10
CA ASP A 314 -2.25 -4.87 -20.47
C ASP A 314 -2.31 -6.03 -19.45
N LEU A 315 -1.25 -6.19 -18.63
CA LEU A 315 -1.20 -7.19 -17.57
C LEU A 315 -1.98 -6.70 -16.34
N HIS A 316 -2.89 -7.53 -15.86
CA HIS A 316 -3.69 -7.25 -14.68
C HIS A 316 -3.41 -8.32 -13.62
N PHE A 317 -2.94 -7.89 -12.44
CA PHE A 317 -2.60 -8.84 -11.39
C PHE A 317 -3.81 -9.67 -10.96
N ASN A 318 -3.60 -10.97 -10.85
CA ASN A 318 -4.35 -11.84 -9.96
C ASN A 318 -3.40 -12.90 -9.39
N ASP A 319 -3.82 -13.66 -8.39
CA ASP A 319 -2.90 -14.59 -7.71
C ASP A 319 -2.45 -15.79 -8.57
N GLY A 320 -3.00 -15.99 -9.77
CA GLY A 320 -2.48 -16.96 -10.73
C GLY A 320 -1.06 -16.62 -11.18
N MET A 321 -0.74 -15.32 -11.29
CA MET A 321 0.61 -14.83 -11.61
C MET A 321 1.67 -15.24 -10.59
N ARG A 322 1.27 -15.62 -9.38
CA ARG A 322 2.18 -16.12 -8.35
C ARG A 322 2.82 -17.44 -8.71
N ASP A 323 2.13 -18.27 -9.49
CA ASP A 323 2.60 -19.62 -9.83
C ASP A 323 3.87 -19.60 -10.70
N VAL A 324 4.22 -18.44 -11.27
CA VAL A 324 5.29 -18.27 -12.26
C VAL A 324 6.38 -17.30 -11.81
N VAL A 325 6.32 -16.85 -10.55
CA VAL A 325 7.31 -15.95 -9.95
C VAL A 325 7.91 -16.60 -8.71
N LYS A 326 9.24 -16.75 -8.71
CA LYS A 326 9.97 -17.32 -7.57
C LYS A 326 10.47 -16.23 -6.64
N PHE A 327 10.24 -16.41 -5.34
CA PHE A 327 10.75 -15.54 -4.28
C PHE A 327 11.83 -16.27 -3.48
N VAL A 328 12.94 -15.59 -3.20
CA VAL A 328 14.00 -16.09 -2.34
C VAL A 328 14.26 -15.08 -1.22
N TYR A 329 14.29 -15.58 0.01
CA TYR A 329 14.48 -14.76 1.21
C TYR A 329 15.54 -15.39 2.12
N ALA A 330 16.38 -14.56 2.71
CA ALA A 330 17.12 -14.91 3.91
C ALA A 330 16.27 -14.62 5.16
N PRO A 331 16.36 -15.44 6.23
CA PRO A 331 15.65 -15.19 7.47
C PRO A 331 16.20 -13.94 8.17
N ARG A 332 15.34 -13.27 8.96
CA ARG A 332 15.71 -12.13 9.80
C ARG A 332 16.34 -10.96 9.05
N THR A 333 15.83 -10.71 7.84
CA THR A 333 16.17 -9.53 7.02
C THR A 333 15.02 -8.52 7.05
N VAL A 334 15.25 -7.28 6.61
CA VAL A 334 14.17 -6.27 6.51
C VAL A 334 13.05 -6.64 5.55
N THR A 335 13.30 -7.55 4.60
CA THR A 335 12.31 -8.07 3.64
C THR A 335 11.64 -9.37 4.10
N ASN A 336 12.16 -10.00 5.17
CA ASN A 336 11.59 -11.21 5.75
C ASN A 336 11.87 -11.24 7.27
N ALA A 337 11.28 -10.28 7.97
CA ALA A 337 11.55 -10.10 9.39
C ALA A 337 10.82 -11.15 10.24
N GLU A 338 11.40 -11.56 11.36
CA GLU A 338 10.77 -12.48 12.30
C GLU A 338 10.29 -11.75 13.55
N SER A 339 9.24 -12.30 14.18
CA SER A 339 8.75 -11.82 15.48
C SER A 339 9.91 -11.83 16.51
N PRO A 340 10.04 -10.80 17.36
CA PRO A 340 9.08 -9.73 17.61
C PRO A 340 9.34 -8.43 16.84
N ALA A 341 9.95 -8.45 15.65
CA ALA A 341 10.26 -7.20 14.94
C ALA A 341 9.01 -6.33 14.69
N PRO A 342 9.11 -5.01 14.85
CA PRO A 342 8.01 -4.09 14.56
C PRO A 342 7.86 -3.82 13.05
N VAL A 343 6.62 -3.60 12.56
CA VAL A 343 6.29 -3.43 11.13
C VAL A 343 5.38 -2.22 10.84
N SER A 344 5.07 -1.36 11.82
CA SER A 344 4.09 -0.27 11.69
C SER A 344 4.41 0.76 10.60
N SER A 345 5.69 0.89 10.21
CA SER A 345 6.18 1.80 9.16
C SER A 345 6.55 1.08 7.85
N TYR A 346 5.92 -0.05 7.56
CA TYR A 346 6.15 -0.84 6.35
C TYR A 346 6.05 -0.02 5.05
N GLN A 347 5.12 0.95 4.96
CA GLN A 347 4.83 1.58 3.67
C GLN A 347 6.03 2.36 3.10
N LYS A 348 6.78 3.10 3.91
CA LYS A 348 8.00 3.79 3.41
C LYS A 348 9.09 2.80 2.96
N ALA A 349 9.17 1.65 3.62
CA ALA A 349 10.08 0.56 3.25
C ALA A 349 9.64 -0.11 1.93
N ASN A 350 8.34 -0.36 1.74
CA ASN A 350 7.77 -0.85 0.49
C ASN A 350 8.13 0.07 -0.68
N LEU A 351 7.96 1.39 -0.54
CA LEU A 351 8.23 2.32 -1.63
C LEU A 351 9.73 2.40 -1.97
N LYS A 352 10.61 2.29 -0.97
CA LYS A 352 12.05 2.13 -1.22
C LYS A 352 12.33 0.80 -1.95
N LEU A 353 11.69 -0.29 -1.53
CA LEU A 353 11.87 -1.59 -2.17
C LEU A 353 11.37 -1.59 -3.62
N VAL A 354 10.26 -0.90 -3.91
CA VAL A 354 9.76 -0.71 -5.27
C VAL A 354 10.78 0.01 -6.15
N ASP A 355 11.38 1.13 -5.70
CA ASP A 355 12.46 1.80 -6.45
C ASP A 355 13.60 0.82 -6.78
N VAL A 356 14.03 0.02 -5.80
CA VAL A 356 15.11 -0.97 -5.97
C VAL A 356 14.73 -2.08 -6.97
N ILE A 357 13.48 -2.56 -6.93
CA ILE A 357 13.00 -3.57 -7.89
C ILE A 357 12.90 -2.98 -9.30
N LEU A 358 12.37 -1.76 -9.44
CA LEU A 358 12.26 -1.08 -10.73
C LEU A 358 13.64 -0.80 -11.34
N GLU A 359 14.63 -0.42 -10.54
CA GLU A 359 16.02 -0.27 -10.98
C GLU A 359 16.60 -1.59 -11.52
N ALA A 360 16.37 -2.71 -10.81
CA ALA A 360 16.81 -4.01 -11.30
C ALA A 360 16.09 -4.43 -12.60
N LEU A 361 14.78 -4.17 -12.70
CA LEU A 361 13.96 -4.50 -13.88
C LEU A 361 14.27 -3.60 -15.10
N ALA A 362 14.73 -2.37 -14.88
CA ALA A 362 15.14 -1.45 -15.94
C ALA A 362 16.32 -2.01 -16.78
N HIS A 363 17.09 -2.97 -16.26
CA HIS A 363 18.09 -3.70 -17.04
C HIS A 363 17.46 -4.50 -18.20
N PHE A 364 16.29 -5.07 -17.96
CA PHE A 364 15.59 -5.94 -18.91
C PHE A 364 14.59 -5.17 -19.79
N THR A 365 14.07 -4.05 -19.29
CA THR A 365 13.04 -3.21 -19.94
C THR A 365 13.43 -1.72 -19.88
N PRO A 366 14.57 -1.32 -20.47
CA PRO A 366 15.12 0.03 -20.33
C PRO A 366 14.20 1.14 -20.86
N GLU A 367 13.34 0.83 -21.82
CA GLU A 367 12.32 1.74 -22.38
C GLU A 367 11.18 2.05 -21.41
N ARG A 368 11.04 1.28 -20.32
CA ARG A 368 10.07 1.50 -19.24
C ARG A 368 10.73 1.93 -17.93
N ALA A 369 12.03 2.21 -17.96
CA ALA A 369 12.76 2.70 -16.80
C ALA A 369 12.18 4.03 -16.31
N ILE A 370 12.02 4.13 -15.00
CA ILE A 370 11.54 5.32 -14.29
C ILE A 370 12.55 5.68 -13.20
N ALA A 371 12.80 6.97 -13.03
CA ALA A 371 13.64 7.48 -11.94
C ALA A 371 13.00 7.20 -10.57
N GLY A 372 13.80 7.31 -9.52
CA GLY A 372 13.31 7.13 -8.15
C GLY A 372 12.15 8.08 -7.85
N SER A 373 11.13 7.60 -7.16
CA SER A 373 10.00 8.44 -6.77
C SER A 373 10.12 8.91 -5.33
N GLY A 374 9.38 9.96 -4.99
CA GLY A 374 9.21 10.39 -3.61
C GLY A 374 8.51 9.30 -2.78
N SER A 375 8.69 9.35 -1.47
CA SER A 375 8.09 8.36 -0.56
C SER A 375 6.75 8.84 0.00
N SER A 376 5.86 7.90 0.30
CA SER A 376 4.67 8.14 1.12
C SER A 376 5.04 8.30 2.59
N GLY A 377 4.09 8.78 3.36
CA GLY A 377 4.05 8.43 4.77
C GLY A 377 2.95 9.15 5.49
N SER A 378 2.83 8.85 6.77
CA SER A 378 1.75 9.36 7.59
C SER A 378 2.18 10.49 8.51
N LEU A 379 1.21 11.33 8.81
CA LEU A 379 1.21 12.28 9.90
C LEU A 379 0.05 11.90 10.80
N LEU A 380 0.34 11.91 12.09
CA LEU A 380 -0.67 11.81 13.11
C LEU A 380 -0.61 13.05 13.97
N VAL A 381 -1.77 13.62 14.25
CA VAL A 381 -1.91 14.71 15.22
C VAL A 381 -2.98 14.32 16.22
N ASN A 382 -2.60 14.26 17.49
CA ASN A 382 -3.49 13.96 18.60
C ASN A 382 -3.61 15.20 19.50
N TRP A 383 -4.72 15.92 19.37
CA TRP A 383 -5.01 17.08 20.21
C TRP A 383 -5.53 16.67 21.57
N GLN A 384 -5.17 17.42 22.61
CA GLN A 384 -5.63 17.14 23.97
C GLN A 384 -7.11 17.47 24.15
N GLN A 385 -7.63 18.44 23.41
CA GLN A 385 -9.01 18.93 23.48
C GLN A 385 -9.36 19.73 22.20
N GLY A 386 -10.63 20.12 22.06
CA GLY A 386 -11.06 21.16 21.11
C GLY A 386 -11.43 20.71 19.70
N GLY A 387 -11.49 19.40 19.41
CA GLY A 387 -12.12 18.89 18.20
C GLY A 387 -13.64 19.04 18.21
N ARG A 388 -14.25 18.74 17.06
CA ARG A 388 -15.70 18.78 16.88
C ARG A 388 -16.40 17.79 17.82
N GLU A 389 -17.49 18.22 18.46
CA GLU A 389 -18.28 17.34 19.33
C GLU A 389 -18.73 16.08 18.57
N GLY A 390 -18.51 14.91 19.17
CA GLY A 390 -18.82 13.60 18.58
C GLY A 390 -17.77 13.08 17.58
N HIS A 391 -16.69 13.83 17.32
CA HIS A 391 -15.57 13.39 16.49
C HIS A 391 -14.33 13.10 17.34
N THR A 392 -13.38 12.39 16.72
CA THR A 392 -12.06 12.10 17.28
C THR A 392 -11.20 13.37 17.38
N ASN A 393 -10.36 13.47 18.41
CA ASN A 393 -9.27 14.45 18.48
C ASN A 393 -7.95 13.90 17.90
N LEU A 394 -8.01 12.77 17.23
CA LEU A 394 -6.89 12.09 16.60
C LEU A 394 -7.09 12.13 15.09
N GLN A 395 -6.28 12.92 14.40
CA GLN A 395 -6.21 12.91 12.95
C GLN A 395 -5.07 12.03 12.48
N TYR A 396 -5.37 11.16 11.52
CA TYR A 396 -4.39 10.43 10.75
C TYR A 396 -4.49 10.85 9.29
N GLU A 397 -3.37 11.29 8.73
CA GLU A 397 -3.31 11.76 7.34
C GLU A 397 -2.16 11.08 6.61
N ILE A 398 -2.44 10.68 5.38
CA ILE A 398 -1.48 10.05 4.48
C ILE A 398 -1.17 11.04 3.38
N PHE A 399 0.12 11.26 3.16
CA PHE A 399 0.58 12.26 2.22
C PHE A 399 1.20 11.62 0.99
N ALA A 400 0.77 12.13 -0.16
CA ALA A 400 1.39 11.93 -1.46
C ALA A 400 2.86 12.40 -1.49
N SER A 401 3.52 12.24 -2.63
CA SER A 401 4.82 12.85 -2.90
C SER A 401 4.88 13.25 -4.38
N ALA A 402 5.75 12.62 -5.17
CA ALA A 402 5.88 12.84 -6.59
C ALA A 402 6.57 11.65 -7.27
N TYR A 403 6.19 11.30 -8.49
CA TYR A 403 6.87 10.25 -9.26
C TYR A 403 8.17 10.75 -9.88
N GLY A 404 9.12 9.84 -10.12
CA GLY A 404 10.28 10.11 -10.97
C GLY A 404 9.88 10.30 -12.44
N GLY A 405 10.72 11.01 -13.20
CA GLY A 405 10.60 11.07 -14.66
C GLY A 405 10.86 9.70 -15.29
N GLY A 406 10.25 9.44 -16.45
CA GLY A 406 10.43 8.20 -17.20
C GLY A 406 10.81 8.48 -18.65
N ALA A 407 11.12 7.41 -19.38
CA ALA A 407 11.39 7.51 -20.82
C ALA A 407 10.15 8.06 -21.56
N GLY A 408 10.20 9.31 -22.00
CA GLY A 408 9.13 9.93 -22.77
C GLY A 408 8.11 10.73 -21.96
N HIS A 409 8.23 10.83 -20.63
CA HIS A 409 7.28 11.58 -19.83
C HIS A 409 7.86 12.12 -18.51
N ASP A 410 7.41 13.30 -18.10
CA ASP A 410 7.72 13.85 -16.78
C ASP A 410 7.07 13.02 -15.66
N GLY A 411 7.60 13.16 -14.46
CA GLY A 411 7.03 12.59 -13.25
C GLY A 411 5.81 13.39 -12.79
N ALA A 412 4.77 12.67 -12.37
CA ALA A 412 3.58 13.30 -11.81
C ALA A 412 3.87 13.95 -10.44
N SER A 413 3.40 15.18 -10.25
CA SER A 413 3.62 15.98 -9.03
C SER A 413 2.44 15.83 -8.07
N MET A 414 2.69 15.85 -6.76
CA MET A 414 1.65 15.80 -5.70
C MET A 414 0.72 14.58 -5.76
N VAL A 415 1.18 13.47 -6.32
CA VAL A 415 0.41 12.22 -6.40
C VAL A 415 0.98 11.17 -5.47
N ALA A 416 0.11 10.28 -5.04
CA ALA A 416 0.52 9.13 -4.25
C ALA A 416 1.34 8.20 -5.14
N THR A 417 2.50 7.75 -4.63
CA THR A 417 3.50 7.03 -5.41
C THR A 417 3.42 5.54 -5.16
N HIS A 418 3.76 4.80 -6.20
CA HIS A 418 3.76 3.34 -6.28
C HIS A 418 2.49 2.65 -5.76
N LEU A 419 2.57 1.99 -4.61
CA LEU A 419 1.53 1.16 -4.00
C LEU A 419 0.45 1.97 -3.28
N SER A 420 0.68 3.27 -3.04
CA SER A 420 -0.28 4.14 -2.38
C SER A 420 -1.26 4.71 -3.40
N ASN A 421 -2.43 4.09 -3.62
CA ASN A 421 -3.52 4.68 -4.41
C ASN A 421 -4.52 5.39 -3.47
N LEU A 422 -4.02 6.40 -2.74
CA LEU A 422 -4.69 7.03 -1.60
C LEU A 422 -5.01 8.51 -1.87
N HIS A 423 -6.04 9.01 -1.21
CA HIS A 423 -6.45 10.42 -1.30
C HIS A 423 -5.91 11.23 -0.11
N ILE A 424 -5.60 12.51 -0.35
CA ILE A 424 -5.25 13.46 0.72
C ILE A 424 -6.53 13.98 1.36
N THR A 425 -6.55 14.11 2.69
CA THR A 425 -7.68 14.68 3.41
C THR A 425 -7.96 16.13 2.99
N PRO A 426 -9.21 16.47 2.61
CA PRO A 426 -9.56 17.85 2.26
C PRO A 426 -9.31 18.83 3.41
N ILE A 427 -8.84 20.04 3.09
CA ILE A 427 -8.57 21.09 4.09
C ILE A 427 -9.83 21.42 4.89
N GLU A 428 -10.98 21.54 4.23
CA GLU A 428 -12.27 21.85 4.87
C GLU A 428 -12.66 20.78 5.90
N ILE A 429 -12.34 19.50 5.66
CA ILE A 429 -12.57 18.44 6.63
C ILE A 429 -11.63 18.59 7.82
N LEU A 430 -10.35 18.90 7.58
CA LEU A 430 -9.40 19.11 8.67
C LEU A 430 -9.80 20.27 9.59
N GLU A 431 -10.10 21.44 9.03
CA GLU A 431 -10.42 22.63 9.82
C GLU A 431 -11.81 22.58 10.46
N SER A 432 -12.73 21.77 9.93
CA SER A 432 -14.07 21.61 10.52
C SER A 432 -14.16 20.53 11.60
N GLU A 433 -13.25 19.56 11.60
CA GLU A 433 -13.26 18.45 12.57
C GLU A 433 -12.18 18.58 13.66
N PHE A 434 -11.03 19.19 13.34
CA PHE A 434 -9.87 19.25 14.22
C PHE A 434 -9.46 20.69 14.55
N PRO A 435 -8.88 20.94 15.75
CA PRO A 435 -8.46 22.28 16.16
C PRO A 435 -7.12 22.65 15.51
N CYS A 436 -7.16 22.89 14.20
CA CYS A 436 -6.02 23.32 13.40
C CYS A 436 -6.44 24.33 12.33
N ARG A 437 -5.44 24.98 11.74
CA ARG A 437 -5.59 25.80 10.54
C ARG A 437 -4.53 25.41 9.52
N ILE A 438 -4.93 25.28 8.26
CA ILE A 438 -4.03 25.03 7.13
C ILE A 438 -3.78 26.35 6.40
N SER A 439 -2.62 26.94 6.63
CA SER A 439 -2.27 28.25 6.05
C SER A 439 -1.58 28.16 4.69
N GLU A 440 -1.12 26.97 4.29
CA GLU A 440 -0.42 26.75 3.02
C GLU A 440 -0.61 25.30 2.55
N PHE A 441 -0.97 25.12 1.29
CA PHE A 441 -0.92 23.84 0.59
C PHE A 441 -0.64 24.07 -0.90
N GLY A 442 0.55 23.70 -1.37
CA GLY A 442 0.95 23.99 -2.75
C GLY A 442 2.26 23.34 -3.18
N ILE A 443 2.53 23.40 -4.47
CA ILE A 443 3.76 22.89 -5.10
C ILE A 443 4.96 23.68 -4.57
N VAL A 444 6.08 22.97 -4.38
CA VAL A 444 7.38 23.58 -4.10
C VAL A 444 8.14 23.65 -5.43
N PRO A 445 8.35 24.83 -6.02
CA PRO A 445 9.11 24.96 -7.26
C PRO A 445 10.53 24.39 -7.12
N ASP A 446 11.12 23.98 -8.24
CA ASP A 446 12.50 23.49 -8.36
C ASP A 446 12.79 22.22 -7.54
N SER A 447 11.76 21.51 -7.09
CA SER A 447 11.91 20.36 -6.22
C SER A 447 11.97 19.02 -6.96
N GLY A 448 11.47 18.96 -8.19
CA GLY A 448 11.63 17.79 -9.06
C GLY A 448 13.03 17.74 -9.66
N GLY A 449 13.63 16.56 -9.73
CA GLY A 449 14.96 16.38 -10.31
C GLY A 449 14.97 16.76 -11.79
N ALA A 450 15.95 17.56 -12.19
CA ALA A 450 16.11 17.98 -13.58
C ALA A 450 16.48 16.80 -14.48
N GLY A 451 15.92 16.75 -15.69
CA GLY A 451 16.23 15.72 -16.68
C GLY A 451 15.64 16.11 -18.03
N GLU A 452 15.94 15.34 -19.08
CA GLU A 452 15.19 15.42 -20.34
C GLU A 452 13.68 15.36 -20.04
N TYR A 453 13.32 14.45 -19.13
CA TYR A 453 12.04 14.43 -18.44
C TYR A 453 12.24 14.70 -16.95
N ARG A 454 11.55 15.72 -16.43
CA ARG A 454 11.69 16.21 -15.06
C ARG A 454 10.99 15.26 -14.09
N GLY A 455 11.55 15.05 -12.91
CA GLY A 455 10.83 14.41 -11.81
C GLY A 455 9.66 15.27 -11.32
N GLY A 456 8.61 14.65 -10.78
CA GLY A 456 7.48 15.41 -10.24
C GLY A 456 7.91 16.31 -9.08
N ALA A 457 7.27 17.47 -8.97
CA ALA A 457 7.55 18.43 -7.91
C ALA A 457 6.92 17.98 -6.59
N ALA A 458 7.65 18.23 -5.51
CA ALA A 458 7.17 18.14 -4.14
C ALA A 458 6.04 19.15 -3.87
N PHE A 459 5.37 18.96 -2.74
CA PHE A 459 4.49 19.97 -2.16
C PHE A 459 4.85 20.28 -0.72
N ARG A 460 4.32 21.41 -0.25
CA ARG A 460 4.33 21.83 1.14
C ARG A 460 2.92 21.86 1.70
N ARG A 461 2.76 21.44 2.96
CA ARG A 461 1.54 21.67 3.75
C ARG A 461 1.87 22.20 5.14
N ARG A 462 1.25 23.32 5.52
CA ARG A 462 1.52 24.04 6.77
C ARG A 462 0.32 23.96 7.72
N TYR A 463 0.57 23.47 8.93
CA TYR A 463 -0.38 23.38 10.04
C TYR A 463 -0.04 24.43 11.08
N GLU A 464 -1.07 25.12 11.56
CA GLU A 464 -1.08 25.82 12.84
C GLU A 464 -1.99 25.02 13.79
N LEU A 465 -1.51 24.73 15.00
CA LEU A 465 -2.31 24.07 16.02
C LEU A 465 -3.09 25.12 16.82
N LEU A 466 -4.40 24.92 16.96
CA LEU A 466 -5.27 25.80 17.76
C LEU A 466 -5.46 25.29 19.19
N GLN A 467 -4.95 24.10 19.49
CA GLN A 467 -4.90 23.46 20.80
C GLN A 467 -3.59 22.68 20.95
N ASP A 468 -3.17 22.44 22.18
CA ASP A 468 -2.00 21.61 22.47
C ASP A 468 -2.18 20.20 21.89
N GLY A 469 -1.12 19.68 21.30
CA GLY A 469 -1.20 18.43 20.55
C GLY A 469 0.13 17.71 20.41
N LEU A 470 0.00 16.40 20.18
CA LEU A 470 1.10 15.51 19.88
C LEU A 470 1.15 15.24 18.38
N VAL A 471 2.28 15.51 17.74
CA VAL A 471 2.53 15.21 16.34
C VAL A 471 3.46 14.01 16.24
N VAL A 472 3.02 12.94 15.58
CA VAL A 472 3.84 11.77 15.23
C VAL A 472 3.96 11.66 13.73
N ARG A 473 5.17 11.45 13.24
CA ARG A 473 5.49 11.70 11.83
C ARG A 473 6.42 10.64 11.24
N ARG A 474 6.00 10.10 10.09
CA ARG A 474 6.35 8.83 9.39
C ARG A 474 7.19 8.78 8.09
N TYR A 475 8.21 9.61 7.80
CA TYR A 475 8.74 9.72 6.40
C TYR A 475 10.19 9.23 6.28
N ASP A 476 10.64 9.29 5.04
CA ASP A 476 11.94 8.95 4.48
C ASP A 476 12.32 10.03 3.44
N ARG A 477 13.45 9.86 2.75
CA ARG A 477 13.97 10.72 1.67
C ARG A 477 14.46 12.09 2.12
N ALA A 478 14.84 12.24 3.37
CA ALA A 478 15.50 13.41 3.89
C ALA A 478 17.03 13.33 3.76
N LYS A 479 17.61 12.12 3.79
CA LYS A 479 19.06 11.89 3.59
C LYS A 479 19.37 11.28 2.24
N PHE A 480 18.59 10.28 1.82
CA PHE A 480 18.68 9.65 0.51
C PHE A 480 17.47 10.09 -0.34
N PRO A 481 17.58 11.20 -1.08
CA PRO A 481 16.49 11.67 -1.92
C PRO A 481 16.16 10.68 -3.05
N SER A 482 15.12 11.00 -3.81
CA SER A 482 14.70 10.23 -4.96
C SER A 482 15.73 10.36 -6.10
N THR A 483 16.33 9.25 -6.48
CA THR A 483 17.49 9.21 -7.38
C THR A 483 17.12 9.48 -8.83
N GLY A 484 17.88 10.34 -9.51
CA GLY A 484 17.79 10.52 -10.95
C GLY A 484 18.45 9.36 -11.72
N ILE A 485 17.99 9.08 -12.94
CA ILE A 485 18.53 8.00 -13.76
C ILE A 485 18.90 8.49 -15.16
N MET A 486 19.79 7.75 -15.83
CA MET A 486 20.20 8.01 -17.23
C MET A 486 20.71 9.43 -17.47
N GLY A 487 21.34 10.05 -16.47
CA GLY A 487 21.87 11.43 -16.54
C GLY A 487 20.96 12.50 -15.93
N GLY A 488 19.77 12.12 -15.46
CA GLY A 488 18.89 13.01 -14.69
C GLY A 488 19.41 13.23 -13.26
N ALA A 489 19.06 14.37 -12.68
CA ALA A 489 19.42 14.76 -11.33
C ALA A 489 18.43 14.22 -10.29
N ASP A 490 18.88 14.14 -9.04
CA ASP A 490 18.03 13.74 -7.91
C ASP A 490 16.95 14.76 -7.62
N GLY A 491 15.81 14.29 -7.10
CA GLY A 491 14.77 15.14 -6.55
C GLY A 491 15.22 15.80 -5.25
N ARG A 492 14.56 16.90 -4.87
CA ARG A 492 14.83 17.58 -3.60
C ARG A 492 14.42 16.68 -2.42
N PRO A 493 15.21 16.62 -1.32
CA PRO A 493 14.89 15.83 -0.15
C PRO A 493 13.63 16.35 0.59
N SER A 494 12.98 15.43 1.29
CA SER A 494 11.86 15.75 2.17
C SER A 494 12.33 16.51 3.41
N ARG A 495 11.46 17.38 3.97
CA ARG A 495 11.74 18.18 5.17
C ARG A 495 10.55 18.21 6.11
N PHE A 496 10.84 18.34 7.40
CA PHE A 496 9.85 18.60 8.43
C PHE A 496 10.35 19.74 9.30
N VAL A 497 9.55 20.79 9.43
CA VAL A 497 9.96 22.04 10.05
C VAL A 497 8.94 22.43 11.09
N LEU A 498 9.38 22.63 12.32
CA LEU A 498 8.56 23.20 13.38
C LEU A 498 8.58 24.73 13.26
N VAL A 499 7.45 25.35 13.59
CA VAL A 499 7.25 26.79 13.56
C VAL A 499 6.75 27.22 14.93
N ASP A 500 7.51 28.08 15.62
CA ASP A 500 7.06 28.61 16.91
C ASP A 500 6.06 29.78 16.74
N ARG A 501 5.56 30.30 17.86
CA ARG A 501 4.55 31.38 17.89
C ARG A 501 5.03 32.70 17.29
N ASP A 502 6.35 32.92 17.23
CA ASP A 502 6.95 34.11 16.63
C ASP A 502 7.25 33.90 15.13
N GLY A 503 6.89 32.73 14.59
CA GLY A 503 7.12 32.35 13.19
C GLY A 503 8.53 31.84 12.92
N LYS A 504 9.33 31.55 13.95
CA LYS A 504 10.69 31.04 13.77
C LYS A 504 10.65 29.56 13.39
N GLU A 505 11.39 29.23 12.35
CA GLU A 505 11.45 27.90 11.78
C GLU A 505 12.63 27.08 12.34
N LYS A 506 12.40 25.78 12.55
CA LYS A 506 13.42 24.81 12.98
C LYS A 506 13.26 23.49 12.23
N ASP A 507 14.24 23.13 11.41
CA ASP A 507 14.34 21.79 10.82
C ASP A 507 14.49 20.73 11.92
N VAL A 508 13.75 19.65 11.77
CA VAL A 508 13.76 18.49 12.66
C VAL A 508 13.81 17.19 11.84
N PRO A 509 14.16 16.05 12.46
CA PRO A 509 14.16 14.77 11.75
C PRO A 509 12.83 14.47 11.05
N ALA A 510 12.90 13.93 9.83
CA ALA A 510 11.73 13.64 9.00
C ALA A 510 10.81 12.53 9.56
N ALA A 511 11.24 11.81 10.60
CA ALA A 511 10.38 10.93 11.38
C ALA A 511 10.62 11.14 12.87
N GLY A 512 9.56 11.24 13.66
CA GLY A 512 9.70 11.53 15.09
C GLY A 512 8.38 11.84 15.79
N ARG A 513 8.53 12.27 17.04
CA ARG A 513 7.46 12.64 17.96
C ARG A 513 7.73 14.07 18.46
N PHE A 514 6.74 14.95 18.34
CA PHE A 514 6.87 16.36 18.68
C PHE A 514 5.64 16.82 19.46
N GLU A 515 5.85 17.42 20.62
CA GLU A 515 4.78 18.05 21.40
C GLU A 515 4.76 19.54 21.05
N LEU A 516 3.59 20.04 20.66
CA LEU A 516 3.37 21.40 20.24
C LEU A 516 2.25 22.02 21.09
N THR A 517 2.39 23.29 21.38
CA THR A 517 1.40 24.10 22.09
C THR A 517 0.54 24.91 21.13
N ALA A 518 -0.64 25.33 21.56
CA ALA A 518 -1.51 26.18 20.75
C ALA A 518 -0.77 27.43 20.24
N GLY A 519 -0.97 27.76 18.96
CA GLY A 519 -0.31 28.85 18.24
C GLY A 519 1.04 28.47 17.63
N GLU A 520 1.62 27.33 18.00
CA GLU A 520 2.75 26.75 17.27
C GLU A 520 2.24 25.92 16.07
N GLY A 521 3.15 25.56 15.18
CA GLY A 521 2.81 24.85 13.96
C GLY A 521 3.97 24.05 13.41
N PHE A 522 3.73 23.51 12.23
CA PHE A 522 4.76 22.85 11.44
C PHE A 522 4.41 22.95 9.97
N TYR A 523 5.40 22.74 9.11
CA TYR A 523 5.13 22.34 7.75
C TYR A 523 5.97 21.13 7.36
N LEU A 524 5.43 20.38 6.41
CA LEU A 524 6.12 19.29 5.75
C LEU A 524 6.38 19.69 4.31
N GLU A 525 7.57 19.37 3.81
CA GLU A 525 7.87 19.33 2.38
C GLU A 525 8.11 17.87 2.01
N LYS A 526 7.39 17.38 1.00
CA LYS A 526 7.62 16.04 0.47
C LYS A 526 8.88 16.01 -0.39
N ALA A 527 9.35 14.82 -0.73
CA ALA A 527 10.45 14.69 -1.69
C ALA A 527 9.91 14.87 -3.11
N GLY A 528 10.68 15.53 -3.96
CA GLY A 528 10.44 15.50 -5.40
C GLY A 528 10.87 14.16 -5.99
N GLY A 529 10.38 13.82 -7.18
CA GLY A 529 10.88 12.67 -7.93
C GLY A 529 12.24 12.96 -8.57
N GLY A 530 13.03 11.93 -8.87
CA GLY A 530 14.25 12.05 -9.67
C GLY A 530 13.96 12.36 -11.14
N GLY A 531 14.91 13.00 -11.82
CA GLY A 531 14.85 13.26 -13.26
C GLY A 531 15.29 12.06 -14.10
N TYR A 532 14.84 12.02 -15.35
CA TYR A 532 15.25 11.04 -16.36
C TYR A 532 15.98 11.74 -17.51
N GLY A 533 17.14 11.22 -17.89
CA GLY A 533 17.87 11.70 -19.07
C GLY A 533 18.63 13.00 -18.82
N ASP A 534 19.47 13.38 -19.78
CA ASP A 534 20.29 14.61 -19.73
C ASP A 534 19.40 15.87 -19.77
N PRO A 535 19.43 16.74 -18.74
CA PRO A 535 18.63 17.98 -18.72
C PRO A 535 18.82 18.87 -19.94
N SER A 536 20.01 18.88 -20.57
CA SER A 536 20.27 19.71 -21.75
C SER A 536 19.46 19.30 -23.00
N LYS A 537 18.83 18.12 -22.96
CA LYS A 537 17.95 17.62 -24.03
C LYS A 537 16.48 17.93 -23.81
N ARG A 538 16.11 18.53 -22.68
CA ARG A 538 14.71 18.89 -22.40
C ARG A 538 14.22 19.87 -23.46
N ASP A 539 13.02 19.62 -23.96
CA ASP A 539 12.36 20.48 -24.94
C ASP A 539 12.22 21.92 -24.39
N PRO A 540 12.74 22.95 -25.08
CA PRO A 540 12.56 24.35 -24.69
C PRO A 540 11.10 24.74 -24.46
N GLU A 541 10.15 24.18 -25.23
CA GLU A 541 8.72 24.45 -25.01
C GLU A 541 8.20 23.83 -23.70
N ALA A 542 8.73 22.67 -23.31
CA ALA A 542 8.43 22.06 -22.02
C ALA A 542 9.00 22.90 -20.85
N ILE A 543 10.20 23.46 -21.00
CA ILE A 543 10.80 24.36 -20.00
C ILE A 543 9.95 25.62 -19.84
N ALA A 544 9.55 26.26 -20.94
CA ALA A 544 8.69 27.45 -20.88
C ALA A 544 7.35 27.15 -20.19
N ARG A 545 6.78 25.96 -20.43
CA ARG A 545 5.56 25.50 -19.75
C ARG A 545 5.78 25.27 -18.26
N ASP A 546 6.88 24.61 -17.87
CA ASP A 546 7.23 24.41 -16.46
C ASP A 546 7.37 25.74 -15.70
N ILE A 547 7.93 26.77 -16.34
CA ILE A 547 8.03 28.12 -15.77
C ILE A 547 6.64 28.75 -15.62
N ALA A 548 5.82 28.70 -16.68
CA ALA A 548 4.48 29.25 -16.68
C ALA A 548 3.56 28.59 -15.64
N GLU A 549 3.72 27.29 -15.41
CA GLU A 549 2.95 26.50 -14.44
C GLU A 549 3.57 26.52 -13.01
N GLY A 550 4.75 27.11 -12.85
CA GLY A 550 5.42 27.29 -11.55
C GLY A 550 6.10 26.03 -11.00
N TYR A 551 6.37 25.04 -11.85
CA TYR A 551 7.17 23.87 -11.47
C TYR A 551 8.66 24.19 -11.39
N VAL A 552 9.14 25.07 -12.27
CA VAL A 552 10.54 25.48 -12.39
C VAL A 552 10.61 27.01 -12.38
N THR A 553 11.53 27.61 -11.62
CA THR A 553 11.79 29.04 -11.63
C THR A 553 12.67 29.43 -12.82
N ALA A 554 12.65 30.70 -13.24
CA ALA A 554 13.53 31.17 -14.32
C ALA A 554 15.02 30.96 -13.98
N GLU A 555 15.38 31.14 -12.71
CA GLU A 555 16.73 30.90 -12.20
C GLU A 555 17.12 29.43 -12.30
N ALA A 556 16.22 28.50 -11.95
CA ALA A 556 16.45 27.07 -12.10
C ALA A 556 16.47 26.63 -13.57
N ALA A 557 15.62 27.20 -14.42
CA ALA A 557 15.62 26.94 -15.86
C ALA A 557 16.99 27.21 -16.48
N LYS A 558 17.60 28.36 -16.12
CA LYS A 558 18.95 28.71 -16.54
C LYS A 558 20.02 27.79 -15.92
N ARG A 559 19.92 27.51 -14.62
CA ARG A 559 20.92 26.72 -13.88
C ARG A 559 20.96 25.27 -14.32
N ASP A 560 19.80 24.63 -14.45
CA ASP A 560 19.67 23.18 -14.57
C ASP A 560 19.52 22.73 -16.03
N TYR A 561 18.96 23.58 -16.90
CA TYR A 561 18.70 23.24 -18.32
C TYR A 561 19.48 24.13 -19.31
N GLY A 562 20.16 25.18 -18.84
CA GLY A 562 20.84 26.13 -19.72
C GLY A 562 19.88 26.99 -20.56
N TYR A 563 18.62 27.11 -20.13
CA TYR A 563 17.60 27.87 -20.84
C TYR A 563 17.82 29.38 -20.69
N GLU A 564 17.89 30.10 -21.82
CA GLU A 564 17.88 31.56 -21.87
C GLU A 564 16.63 31.99 -22.66
N GLU A 565 15.81 32.85 -22.03
CA GLU A 565 14.49 33.27 -22.51
C GLU A 565 14.53 34.22 -23.72
#